data_AF-A0A9D5ED89-F1
#
_entry.id   AF-A0A9D5ED89-F1
#
_cell.length_a   1.000
_cell.length_b   1.000
_cell.length_c   1.000
_cell.angle_alpha   90.00
_cell.angle_beta   90.00
_cell.angle_gamma   90.00
#
_symmetry.space_group_name_H-M   'P 1'
#
loop_
_entity.id
_entity.type
_entity.pdbx_description
1 polymer ?
#
loop_
_entity_poly.entity_id
_entity_poly.type
_entity_poly.pdbx_seq_one_letter_code
_entity_poly.pdbx_strand_id
1 'polypeptide(L)'
;MTLDGKLNGELFAECGEWIWEQLVDDGYQLAGELVDLILETERELGVHTRPLEEIARTLDEEFKLRGISGSPYPIEPPLIRAVLEWEDDFLGFAGISRAES
;
A
#
# COMPACT_ATOMS: atom_id res chain seq x y z
N MET A 1 -18.35 8.94 -21.06
CA MET A 1 -17.06 9.35 -20.49
C MET A 1 -16.48 8.08 -19.91
N THR A 2 -15.59 7.43 -20.65
CA THR A 2 -15.01 6.16 -20.23
C THR A 2 -13.98 6.50 -19.16
N LEU A 3 -14.35 6.30 -17.89
CA LEU A 3 -13.38 6.30 -16.79
C LEU A 3 -12.50 5.08 -17.06
N ASP A 4 -11.31 5.29 -17.60
CA ASP A 4 -10.30 4.25 -17.72
C ASP A 4 -9.99 3.85 -16.27
N GLY A 5 -10.53 2.71 -15.84
CA GLY A 5 -10.55 2.23 -14.45
C GLY A 5 -9.18 1.77 -13.95
N LYS A 6 -8.13 2.48 -14.33
CA LYS A 6 -6.76 2.24 -13.93
C LYS A 6 -6.30 3.30 -12.97
N LEU A 7 -5.53 2.88 -11.97
CA LEU A 7 -4.77 3.78 -11.14
C LEU A 7 -3.70 4.48 -12.00
N ASN A 8 -4.05 5.66 -12.51
CA ASN A 8 -3.07 6.54 -13.16
C ASN A 8 -2.12 7.10 -12.09
N GLY A 9 -0.89 7.45 -12.46
CA GLY A 9 0.16 7.85 -11.49
C GLY A 9 -0.24 8.99 -10.55
N GLU A 10 -1.14 9.88 -10.97
CA GLU A 10 -1.67 10.97 -10.13
C GLU A 10 -2.64 10.45 -9.05
N LEU A 11 -3.56 9.54 -9.42
CA LEU A 11 -4.47 8.88 -8.48
C LEU A 11 -3.72 7.96 -7.51
N PHE A 12 -2.59 7.41 -7.93
CA PHE A 12 -1.73 6.58 -7.07
C PHE A 12 -1.07 7.41 -5.98
N ALA A 13 -0.58 8.61 -6.32
CA ALA A 13 -0.06 9.54 -5.33
C ALA A 13 -1.15 10.01 -4.35
N GLU A 14 -2.37 10.30 -4.85
CA GLU A 14 -3.51 10.63 -3.98
C GLU A 14 -3.91 9.47 -3.07
N CYS A 15 -3.84 8.23 -3.56
CA CYS A 15 -4.08 7.03 -2.77
C CYS A 15 -3.07 6.91 -1.62
N GLY A 16 -1.78 7.06 -1.91
CA GLY A 16 -0.70 7.00 -0.91
C GLY A 16 -0.85 8.06 0.18
N GLU A 17 -1.14 9.31 -0.21
CA GLU A 17 -1.39 10.40 0.73
C GLU A 17 -2.61 10.11 1.62
N TRP A 18 -3.72 9.69 1.01
CA TRP A 18 -4.95 9.40 1.75
C TRP A 18 -4.80 8.25 2.75
N ILE A 19 -4.15 7.15 2.35
CA ILE A 19 -3.87 6.01 3.24
C ILE A 19 -2.98 6.45 4.40
N TRP A 20 -1.95 7.25 4.12
CA TRP A 20 -1.08 7.79 5.16
C TRP A 20 -1.87 8.61 6.18
N GLU A 21 -2.81 9.46 5.74
CA GLU A 21 -3.68 10.21 6.65
C GLU A 21 -4.53 9.30 7.54
N GLN A 22 -5.11 8.23 6.99
CA GLN A 22 -5.92 7.28 7.78
C GLN A 22 -5.07 6.55 8.83
N LEU A 23 -3.86 6.12 8.46
CA LEU A 23 -2.95 5.44 9.40
C LEU A 23 -2.47 6.38 10.52
N VAL A 24 -2.22 7.65 10.21
CA VAL A 24 -1.86 8.64 11.24
C VAL A 24 -3.03 8.87 12.20
N ASP A 25 -4.27 8.93 11.71
CA ASP A 25 -5.48 9.06 12.56
C ASP A 25 -5.68 7.82 13.46
N ASP A 26 -5.40 6.62 12.94
CA ASP A 26 -5.39 5.35 13.69
C ASP A 26 -4.24 5.25 14.71
N GLY A 27 -3.34 6.24 14.77
CA GLY A 27 -2.26 6.35 15.75
C GLY A 27 -0.93 5.75 15.31
N TYR A 28 -0.76 5.41 14.03
CA TYR A 28 0.52 4.96 13.51
C TYR A 28 1.49 6.13 13.33
N GLN A 29 2.78 5.85 13.52
CA GLN A 29 3.86 6.81 13.28
C GLN A 29 4.75 6.30 12.14
N LEU A 30 4.45 6.75 10.92
CA LEU A 30 5.18 6.40 9.70
C LEU A 30 5.34 7.60 8.77
N ALA A 31 6.33 7.53 7.89
CA ALA A 31 6.50 8.49 6.81
C ALA A 31 5.57 8.13 5.64
N GLY A 32 5.00 9.13 4.95
CA GLY A 32 4.17 8.91 3.76
C GLY A 32 4.90 8.13 2.66
N GLU A 33 6.20 8.40 2.49
CA GLU A 33 7.07 7.67 1.54
C GLU A 33 7.13 6.15 1.81
N LEU A 34 6.86 5.70 3.04
CA LEU A 34 6.77 4.27 3.35
C LEU A 34 5.50 3.64 2.77
N VAL A 35 4.38 4.38 2.78
CA VAL A 35 3.13 3.93 2.16
C VAL A 35 3.33 3.76 0.67
N ASP A 36 3.88 4.78 0.01
CA ASP A 36 4.19 4.74 -1.43
C ASP A 36 5.09 3.54 -1.76
N LEU A 37 6.17 3.37 -0.99
CA LEU A 37 7.09 2.25 -1.17
C LEU A 37 6.40 0.87 -1.04
N ILE A 38 5.47 0.71 -0.11
CA ILE A 38 4.69 -0.54 0.06
C ILE A 38 3.86 -0.81 -1.19
N LEU A 39 3.09 0.18 -1.63
CA LEU A 39 2.18 0.07 -2.77
C LEU A 39 2.94 -0.15 -4.09
N GLU A 40 4.08 0.52 -4.26
CA GLU A 40 4.96 0.37 -5.42
C GLU A 40 5.61 -1.01 -5.45
N THR A 41 6.15 -1.47 -4.31
CA THR A 41 6.83 -2.78 -4.23
C THR A 41 5.85 -3.92 -4.48
N GLU A 42 4.61 -3.83 -4.00
CA GLU A 42 3.57 -4.81 -4.28
C GLU A 42 3.29 -4.97 -5.79
N ARG A 43 3.19 -3.83 -6.49
CA ARG A 43 2.96 -3.78 -7.94
C ARG A 43 4.18 -4.23 -8.72
N GLU A 44 5.39 -3.86 -8.28
CA GLU A 44 6.67 -4.32 -8.83
C GLU A 44 6.77 -5.85 -8.78
N LEU A 45 6.37 -6.47 -7.67
CA LEU A 45 6.38 -7.92 -7.48
C LEU A 45 5.18 -8.61 -8.16
N GLY A 46 4.18 -7.86 -8.63
CA GLY A 46 2.98 -8.41 -9.28
C GLY A 46 2.12 -9.27 -8.35
N VAL A 47 2.14 -8.99 -7.04
CA VAL A 47 1.44 -9.80 -6.02
C VAL A 47 0.10 -9.21 -5.58
N HIS A 48 -0.30 -8.06 -6.14
CA HIS A 48 -1.47 -7.27 -5.70
C HIS A 48 -2.83 -7.97 -5.80
N THR A 49 -2.92 -9.12 -6.46
CA THR A 49 -4.15 -9.93 -6.54
C THR A 49 -4.20 -11.06 -5.51
N ARG A 50 -3.15 -11.21 -4.69
CA ARG A 50 -3.07 -12.26 -3.66
C ARG A 50 -3.78 -11.84 -2.37
N PRO A 51 -4.00 -12.76 -1.41
CA PRO A 51 -4.52 -12.39 -0.10
C PRO A 51 -3.57 -11.43 0.64
N LEU A 52 -4.12 -10.43 1.33
CA LEU A 52 -3.36 -9.40 2.05
C LEU A 52 -2.31 -9.99 3.02
N GLU A 53 -2.66 -11.07 3.71
CA GLU A 53 -1.73 -11.74 4.62
C GLU A 53 -0.52 -12.37 3.92
N GLU A 54 -0.68 -12.77 2.66
CA GLU A 54 0.41 -13.31 1.84
C GLU A 54 1.27 -12.18 1.26
N ILE A 55 0.62 -11.11 0.81
CA ILE A 55 1.30 -9.90 0.31
C ILE A 55 2.17 -9.30 1.43
N ALA A 56 1.59 -9.09 2.61
CA ALA A 56 2.31 -8.51 3.74
C ALA A 56 3.55 -9.31 4.15
N ARG A 57 3.48 -10.65 4.09
CA ARG A 57 4.64 -11.52 4.33
C ARG A 57 5.68 -11.39 3.22
N THR A 58 5.24 -11.39 1.96
CA THR A 58 6.12 -11.27 0.80
C THR A 58 6.88 -9.94 0.82
N LEU A 59 6.20 -8.84 1.13
CA LEU A 59 6.80 -7.51 1.24
C LEU A 59 7.75 -7.38 2.43
N ASP A 60 7.41 -7.96 3.58
CA ASP A 60 8.31 -8.01 4.75
C ASP A 60 9.63 -8.73 4.41
N GLU A 61 9.56 -9.90 3.76
CA GLU A 61 10.74 -10.62 3.31
C GLU A 61 11.54 -9.80 2.30
N GLU A 62 10.87 -9.14 1.35
CA GLU A 62 11.53 -8.32 0.34
C GLU A 62 12.22 -7.09 0.94
N PHE A 63 11.57 -6.38 1.86
CA PHE A 63 12.20 -5.25 2.55
C PHE A 63 13.42 -5.67 3.37
N LYS A 64 13.36 -6.83 4.02
CA LYS A 64 14.51 -7.41 4.73
C LYS A 64 15.66 -7.74 3.77
N LEU A 65 15.37 -8.31 2.60
CA LEU A 65 16.37 -8.61 1.58
C LEU A 65 17.00 -7.35 0.98
N ARG A 66 16.18 -6.30 0.77
CA ARG A 66 16.61 -4.98 0.28
C ARG A 66 17.33 -4.14 1.35
N GLY A 67 17.34 -4.59 2.61
CA GLY A 67 17.93 -3.86 3.74
C GLY A 67 17.13 -2.60 4.13
N ILE A 68 15.85 -2.55 3.77
CA ILE A 68 14.94 -1.46 4.07
C ILE A 68 14.35 -1.69 5.46
N SER A 69 14.42 -0.67 6.31
CA SER A 69 13.84 -0.70 7.65
C SER A 69 13.11 0.61 7.93
N GLY A 70 11.99 0.52 8.64
CA GLY A 70 11.25 1.70 9.08
C GLY A 70 11.98 2.45 10.20
N SER A 71 11.65 3.73 10.34
CA SER A 71 12.10 4.60 11.42
C SER A 71 10.91 5.47 11.85
N PRO A 72 10.59 5.54 13.16
CA PRO A 72 11.32 4.99 14.30
C PRO A 72 11.06 3.50 14.60
N TYR A 73 10.05 2.90 13.97
CA TYR A 73 9.65 1.50 14.19
C TYR A 73 9.94 0.63 12.95
N PRO A 74 10.23 -0.67 13.14
CA PRO A 74 10.44 -1.58 12.02
C PRO A 74 9.20 -1.70 11.12
N ILE A 75 9.42 -2.02 9.85
CA ILE A 75 8.33 -2.37 8.93
C ILE A 75 7.99 -3.83 9.21
N GLU A 76 6.85 -4.07 9.83
CA GLU A 76 6.39 -5.42 10.17
C GLU A 76 5.14 -5.79 9.36
N PRO A 77 4.86 -7.09 9.14
CA PRO A 77 3.68 -7.54 8.39
C PRO A 77 2.34 -6.92 8.84
N PRO A 78 2.07 -6.64 10.13
CA PRO A 78 0.83 -5.98 10.55
C PRO A 78 0.68 -4.55 10.01
N LEU A 79 1.79 -3.79 9.93
CA LEU A 79 1.78 -2.44 9.37
C LEU A 79 1.52 -2.48 7.87
N ILE A 80 2.22 -3.37 7.16
CA ILE A 80 2.04 -3.56 5.73
C ILE A 80 0.59 -3.95 5.45
N ARG A 81 0.03 -4.89 6.20
CA ARG A 81 -1.37 -5.29 6.07
C ARG A 81 -2.32 -4.11 6.26
N ALA A 82 -2.12 -3.27 7.27
CA ALA A 82 -2.97 -2.11 7.51
C ALA A 82 -2.96 -1.13 6.33
N VAL A 83 -1.79 -0.89 5.71
CA VAL A 83 -1.68 -0.11 4.47
C VAL A 83 -2.54 -0.71 3.35
N LEU A 84 -2.45 -2.02 3.14
CA LEU A 84 -3.19 -2.70 2.07
C LEU A 84 -4.70 -2.81 2.33
N GLU A 85 -5.12 -2.85 3.60
CA GLU A 85 -6.53 -2.79 4.00
C GLU A 85 -7.13 -1.41 3.70
N TRP A 86 -6.39 -0.33 3.97
CA TRP A 86 -6.81 1.03 3.62
C TRP A 86 -6.80 1.28 2.11
N GLU A 87 -5.86 0.68 1.38
CA GLU A 87 -5.87 0.71 -0.09
C GLU A 87 -7.16 0.07 -0.66
N ASP A 88 -7.57 -1.10 -0.16
CA ASP A 88 -8.82 -1.74 -0.60
C ASP A 88 -10.04 -0.84 -0.38
N ASP A 89 -10.06 -0.09 0.72
CA ASP A 89 -11.15 0.85 1.04
C ASP A 89 -11.14 2.07 0.10
N PHE A 90 -9.95 2.67 -0.14
CA PHE A 90 -9.78 3.76 -1.12
C PHE A 90 -10.23 3.34 -2.52
N LEU A 91 -9.79 2.17 -2.98
CA LEU A 91 -10.19 1.62 -4.28
C LEU A 91 -11.69 1.35 -4.34
N GLY A 92 -12.27 0.87 -3.24
CA GLY A 92 -13.71 0.72 -3.07
C GLY A 92 -14.47 2.03 -3.26
N PHE A 93 -13.99 3.14 -2.66
CA PHE A 93 -14.57 4.47 -2.86
C PHE A 93 -14.38 5.01 -4.29
N ALA A 94 -13.24 4.73 -4.90
CA ALA A 94 -12.94 5.12 -6.27
C ALA A 94 -13.68 4.27 -7.32
N GLY A 95 -14.28 3.14 -6.92
CA GLY A 95 -14.92 2.18 -7.81
C GLY A 95 -13.92 1.43 -8.71
N ILE A 96 -12.68 1.29 -8.26
CA ILE A 96 -11.59 0.63 -8.98
C ILE A 96 -11.36 -0.76 -8.37
N SER A 97 -11.22 -1.78 -9.21
CA SER A 97 -10.80 -3.09 -8.72
C SER A 97 -9.30 -3.12 -8.50
N ARG A 98 -8.84 -3.73 -7.39
CA ARG A 98 -7.42 -3.98 -7.14
C ARG A 98 -6.73 -4.74 -8.29
N ALA A 99 -7.46 -5.58 -9.02
CA ALA A 99 -6.94 -6.29 -10.19
C ALA A 99 -6.77 -5.40 -11.45
N GLU A 100 -7.40 -4.23 -11.46
CA GLU A 100 -7.29 -3.22 -12.53
C GLU A 100 -6.36 -2.05 -12.14
N SER A 101 -5.79 -2.13 -10.92
CA SER A 101 -4.87 -1.17 -10.34
C SER A 101 -3.40 -1.44 -10.70
#